data_AF-A0A402AW79-F1
#
_entry.id   AF-A0A402AW79-F1
#
_cell.length_a   1.000
_cell.length_b   1.000
_cell.length_c   1.000
_cell.angle_alpha   90.00
_cell.angle_beta   90.00
_cell.angle_gamma   90.00
#
_symmetry.space_group_name_H-M   'P 1'
#
loop_
_entity.id
_entity.type
_entity.pdbx_description
1 polymer ?
#
loop_
_entity_poly.entity_id
_entity_poly.type
_entity_poly.pdbx_seq_one_letter_code
_entity_poly.pdbx_strand_id
1 'polypeptide(L)'
;MAVDAADPDTILISAAPGPGEAHHGRSQALSFIYRKQGDAPWQPVGTGLPEPRGTVIPVLVSHPDHAGHFYTLTNQGLYASTDTGLHWQKLAIPWQPIYQQQHQQALVISEL
;
A
#
# COMPACT_ATOMS: atom_id res chain seq x y z
N MET A 1 0.16 -0.18 8.20
CA MET A 1 -0.38 1.18 8.43
C MET A 1 0.75 2.17 8.19
N ALA A 2 0.44 3.34 7.63
CA ALA A 2 1.34 4.47 7.52
C ALA A 2 0.59 5.75 7.96
N VAL A 3 1.30 6.64 8.63
CA VAL A 3 0.81 7.95 9.06
C VAL A 3 1.67 8.98 8.34
N ASP A 4 1.06 9.99 7.74
CA ASP A 4 1.82 11.08 7.12
C ASP A 4 2.74 11.74 8.15
N ALA A 5 4.01 11.91 7.80
CA ALA A 5 5.00 12.48 8.72
C ALA A 5 4.76 13.97 9.00
N ALA A 6 4.14 14.69 8.06
CA ALA A 6 3.86 16.12 8.18
C ALA A 6 2.42 16.43 8.62
N ASP A 7 1.49 15.48 8.45
CA ASP A 7 0.07 15.62 8.81
C ASP A 7 -0.47 14.32 9.47
N PRO A 8 -0.31 14.15 10.80
CA PRO A 8 -0.67 12.90 11.45
C PRO A 8 -2.17 12.55 11.38
N ASP A 9 -3.02 13.48 10.95
CA ASP A 9 -4.44 13.23 10.68
C ASP A 9 -4.67 12.43 9.40
N THR A 10 -3.70 12.38 8.49
CA THR A 10 -3.74 11.58 7.26
C THR A 10 -3.11 10.20 7.50
N ILE A 11 -3.95 9.16 7.48
CA ILE A 11 -3.57 7.78 7.81
C ILE A 11 -4.00 6.83 6.71
N LEU A 12 -3.11 5.89 6.35
CA LEU A 12 -3.39 4.77 5.46
C LEU A 12 -3.25 3.43 6.18
N ILE A 13 -4.21 2.54 5.98
CA ILE A 13 -4.15 1.14 6.47
C ILE A 13 -4.36 0.17 5.33
N SER A 14 -3.71 -0.99 5.42
CA SER A 14 -4.04 -2.15 4.63
C SER A 14 -4.99 -3.04 5.42
N ALA A 15 -5.96 -3.65 4.74
CA ALA A 15 -6.95 -4.50 5.37
C ALA A 15 -7.33 -5.66 4.46
N ALA A 16 -7.70 -6.79 5.07
CA ALA A 16 -8.22 -7.98 4.41
C ALA A 16 -9.42 -8.51 5.21
N PRO A 17 -10.34 -9.28 4.59
CA PRO A 17 -11.47 -9.88 5.31
C PRO A 17 -11.05 -10.85 6.42
N GLY A 18 -9.85 -11.44 6.32
CA GLY A 18 -9.32 -12.39 7.28
C GLY A 18 -7.84 -12.68 7.05
N PRO A 19 -7.17 -13.36 7.99
CA PRO A 19 -5.75 -13.69 7.88
C PRO A 19 -5.44 -14.64 6.71
N GLY A 20 -6.38 -15.52 6.33
CA GLY A 20 -6.21 -16.38 5.15
C GLY A 20 -6.16 -15.57 3.86
N GLU A 21 -7.12 -14.66 3.69
CA GLU A 21 -7.20 -13.72 2.58
C GLU A 21 -6.05 -12.71 2.58
N ALA A 22 -5.46 -12.40 3.73
CA ALA A 22 -4.32 -11.50 3.83
C ALA A 22 -3.04 -12.13 3.26
N HIS A 23 -2.84 -13.45 3.44
CA HIS A 23 -1.53 -14.08 3.27
C HIS A 23 -1.47 -15.20 2.22
N HIS A 24 -2.60 -15.79 1.84
CA HIS A 24 -2.59 -16.87 0.85
C HIS A 24 -2.24 -16.32 -0.54
N GLY A 25 -1.67 -17.18 -1.39
CA GLY A 25 -1.23 -16.79 -2.73
C GLY A 25 -2.33 -16.25 -3.65
N ARG A 26 -1.95 -15.96 -4.90
CA ARG A 26 -2.74 -15.17 -5.87
C ARG A 26 -4.20 -15.62 -6.08
N SER A 27 -4.55 -16.88 -5.84
CA SER A 27 -5.92 -17.37 -6.02
C SER A 27 -6.89 -16.99 -4.89
N GLN A 28 -6.39 -16.70 -3.69
CA GLN A 28 -7.21 -16.45 -2.49
C GLN A 28 -6.93 -15.10 -1.82
N ALA A 29 -5.81 -14.45 -2.15
CA ALA A 29 -5.47 -13.16 -1.57
C ALA A 29 -6.56 -12.12 -1.87
N LEU A 30 -6.94 -11.32 -0.88
CA LEU A 30 -7.87 -10.21 -1.03
C LEU A 30 -7.52 -9.10 -0.04
N SER A 31 -6.91 -8.05 -0.56
CA SER A 31 -6.44 -6.92 0.26
C SER A 31 -6.86 -5.58 -0.32
N PHE A 32 -7.14 -4.63 0.56
CA PHE A 32 -7.55 -3.27 0.25
C PHE A 32 -6.65 -2.28 0.98
N ILE A 33 -6.58 -1.04 0.49
CA ILE A 33 -6.01 0.09 1.23
C ILE A 33 -7.15 1.06 1.55
N TYR A 34 -7.18 1.54 2.78
CA TYR A 34 -8.11 2.56 3.24
C TYR A 34 -7.35 3.80 3.71
N ARG A 35 -7.93 4.97 3.47
CA ARG A 35 -7.44 6.28 3.90
C ARG A 35 -8.43 6.91 4.87
N LYS A 36 -7.92 7.63 5.86
CA LYS A 36 -8.67 8.52 6.75
C LYS A 36 -7.96 9.86 6.87
N GLN A 37 -8.72 10.95 7.01
CA GLN A 37 -8.22 12.29 7.26
C GLN A 37 -8.99 12.94 8.42
N GLY A 38 -8.30 13.25 9.51
CA GLY A 38 -8.89 13.84 10.72
C GLY A 38 -10.01 12.95 11.27
N ASP A 39 -11.20 13.48 11.49
CA ASP A 39 -12.36 12.71 11.96
C ASP A 39 -13.25 12.14 10.83
N ALA A 40 -12.85 12.30 9.57
CA ALA A 40 -13.61 11.76 8.45
C ALA A 40 -13.67 10.21 8.51
N PRO A 41 -14.72 9.59 7.95
CA PRO A 41 -14.80 8.13 7.86
C PRO A 41 -13.68 7.57 6.98
N TRP A 42 -13.29 6.32 7.24
CA TRP A 42 -12.37 5.59 6.37
C TRP A 42 -12.97 5.40 4.98
N GLN A 43 -12.16 5.59 3.95
CA GLN A 43 -12.56 5.42 2.55
C GLN A 43 -11.59 4.47 1.85
N PRO A 44 -12.07 3.51 1.03
CA PRO A 44 -11.19 2.69 0.23
C PRO A 44 -10.48 3.55 -0.83
N VAL A 45 -9.19 3.31 -1.02
CA VAL A 45 -8.38 3.93 -2.07
C VAL A 45 -7.72 2.83 -2.90
N GLY A 46 -7.84 2.96 -4.23
CA GLY A 46 -7.44 1.92 -5.16
C GLY A 46 -7.05 2.42 -6.55
N THR A 47 -7.21 3.71 -6.84
CA THR A 47 -6.95 4.25 -8.17
C THR A 47 -5.46 4.11 -8.52
N GLY A 48 -5.16 3.33 -9.56
CA GLY A 48 -3.79 3.04 -10.01
C GLY A 48 -3.08 1.90 -9.26
N LEU A 49 -3.72 1.32 -8.26
CA LEU A 49 -3.27 0.09 -7.59
C LEU A 49 -3.74 -1.15 -8.35
N PRO A 50 -3.12 -2.33 -8.11
CA PRO A 50 -3.64 -3.57 -8.65
C PRO A 50 -5.02 -3.91 -8.07
N GLU A 51 -5.76 -4.77 -8.76
CA GLU A 51 -7.02 -5.30 -8.25
C GLU A 51 -6.85 -5.93 -6.84
N PRO A 52 -7.82 -5.75 -5.93
CA PRO A 52 -7.76 -6.33 -4.59
C PRO A 52 -7.57 -7.85 -4.59
N ARG A 53 -8.23 -8.53 -5.54
CA ARG A 53 -8.13 -9.99 -5.70
C ARG A 53 -6.76 -10.37 -6.25
N GLY A 54 -6.11 -11.29 -5.55
CA GLY A 54 -4.75 -11.74 -5.85
C GLY A 54 -3.65 -10.82 -5.32
N THR A 55 -4.02 -9.81 -4.53
CA THR A 55 -3.09 -8.94 -3.82
C THR A 55 -2.94 -9.39 -2.37
N VAL A 56 -1.74 -9.83 -2.02
CA VAL A 56 -1.34 -10.12 -0.64
C VAL A 56 -1.26 -8.81 0.14
N ILE A 57 -1.50 -8.85 1.45
CA ILE A 57 -1.59 -7.63 2.27
C ILE A 57 -0.34 -6.75 2.08
N PRO A 58 -0.52 -5.50 1.60
CA PRO A 58 0.62 -4.70 1.23
C PRO A 58 1.28 -4.01 2.43
N VAL A 59 2.55 -3.71 2.27
CA VAL A 59 3.33 -2.87 3.20
C VAL A 59 3.17 -1.42 2.80
N LEU A 60 2.77 -0.56 3.74
CA LEU A 60 2.57 0.88 3.55
C LEU A 60 3.65 1.66 4.31
N VAL A 61 4.22 2.68 3.68
CA VAL A 61 5.21 3.58 4.29
C VAL A 61 4.94 5.02 3.84
N SER A 62 5.04 5.98 4.74
CA SER A 62 5.04 7.42 4.43
C SER A 62 6.47 7.91 4.23
N HIS A 63 6.65 8.91 3.36
CA HIS A 63 7.94 9.58 3.25
C HIS A 63 8.20 10.45 4.49
N PRO A 64 9.38 10.36 5.14
CA PRO A 64 9.66 11.13 6.34
C PRO A 64 9.70 12.65 6.10
N ASP A 65 10.23 13.07 4.94
CA ASP A 65 10.46 14.49 4.63
C ASP A 65 9.53 15.10 3.56
N HIS A 66 8.59 14.29 3.02
CA HIS A 66 7.68 14.75 1.96
C HIS A 66 6.23 14.48 2.36
N ALA A 67 5.57 15.55 2.82
CA ALA A 67 4.14 15.54 3.16
C ALA A 67 3.30 14.98 2.00
N GLY A 68 2.36 14.10 2.31
CA GLY A 68 1.44 13.50 1.35
C GLY A 68 2.07 12.42 0.46
N HIS A 69 3.36 12.10 0.61
CA HIS A 69 4.02 11.07 -0.16
C HIS A 69 3.94 9.72 0.55
N PHE A 70 3.38 8.73 -0.13
CA PHE A 70 3.24 7.37 0.37
C PHE A 70 3.75 6.36 -0.64
N TYR A 71 4.21 5.23 -0.13
CA TYR A 71 4.64 4.08 -0.92
C TYR A 71 3.93 2.83 -0.44
N THR A 72 3.61 1.95 -1.38
CA THR A 72 3.06 0.64 -1.08
C THR A 72 3.80 -0.45 -1.85
N LEU A 73 4.30 -1.44 -1.12
CA LEU A 73 4.93 -2.63 -1.67
C LEU A 73 3.89 -3.75 -1.70
N THR A 74 3.56 -4.20 -2.90
CA THR A 74 2.61 -5.30 -3.16
C THR A 74 3.34 -6.48 -3.80
N ASN A 75 2.70 -7.64 -3.90
CA ASN A 75 3.20 -8.76 -4.70
C ASN A 75 3.20 -8.47 -6.21
N GLN A 76 2.60 -7.36 -6.66
CA GLN A 76 2.51 -6.97 -8.07
C GLN A 76 3.45 -5.81 -8.46
N GLY A 77 4.14 -5.21 -7.48
CA GLY A 77 5.06 -4.09 -7.69
C GLY A 77 5.16 -3.14 -6.51
N LEU A 78 6.04 -2.15 -6.67
CA LEU A 78 6.12 -0.96 -5.82
C LEU A 78 5.34 0.19 -6.47
N TYR A 79 4.55 0.88 -5.67
CA TYR A 79 3.71 2.00 -6.11
C TYR A 79 3.95 3.20 -5.20
N ALA A 80 3.81 4.39 -5.75
CA ALA A 80 3.93 5.66 -5.04
C ALA A 80 2.66 6.49 -5.23
N SER A 81 2.33 7.27 -4.21
CA SER A 81 1.34 8.34 -4.25
C SER A 81 2.02 9.63 -3.79
N THR A 82 1.70 10.75 -4.43
CA THR A 82 2.19 12.09 -4.07
C THR A 82 1.04 13.03 -3.73
N ASP A 83 -0.13 12.49 -3.44
CA ASP A 83 -1.38 13.21 -3.23
C ASP A 83 -2.16 12.67 -2.03
N THR A 84 -1.44 12.35 -0.95
CA THR A 84 -1.96 11.85 0.33
C THR A 84 -2.61 10.46 0.24
N GLY A 85 -2.20 9.64 -0.73
CA GLY A 85 -2.69 8.27 -0.90
C GLY A 85 -3.96 8.13 -1.74
N LEU A 86 -4.40 9.20 -2.43
CA LEU A 86 -5.61 9.20 -3.24
C LEU A 86 -5.41 8.50 -4.58
N HIS A 87 -4.30 8.78 -5.26
CA HIS A 87 -3.92 8.16 -6.53
C HIS A 87 -2.54 7.55 -6.45
N TRP A 88 -2.37 6.42 -7.14
CA TRP A 88 -1.14 5.64 -7.11
C TRP A 88 -0.57 5.46 -8.51
N GLN A 89 0.75 5.45 -8.59
CA GLN A 89 1.50 5.15 -9.79
C GLN A 89 2.48 4.01 -9.53
N LYS A 90 2.47 3.01 -10.41
CA LYS A 90 3.46 1.94 -10.38
C LYS A 90 4.84 2.50 -10.74
N LEU A 91 5.82 2.23 -9.89
CA LEU A 91 7.21 2.59 -10.17
C LEU A 91 7.81 1.61 -11.19
N ALA A 92 8.67 2.12 -12.08
CA ALA A 92 9.29 1.37 -13.16
C ALA A 92 10.47 0.50 -12.67
N ILE A 93 10.20 -0.36 -11.70
CA ILE A 93 11.16 -1.33 -11.15
C ILE A 93 10.89 -2.70 -11.78
N PRO A 94 11.90 -3.39 -12.34
CA PRO A 94 11.75 -4.75 -12.86
C PRO A 94 11.13 -5.68 -11.81
N TRP A 95 10.00 -6.28 -12.15
CA TRP A 95 9.24 -7.13 -11.24
C TRP A 95 9.22 -8.57 -11.73
N GLN A 96 9.88 -9.47 -11.01
CA GLN A 96 9.96 -10.87 -11.41
C GLN A 96 8.65 -11.61 -11.11
N PRO A 97 8.22 -12.56 -11.97
CA PRO A 97 7.01 -13.35 -11.73
C PRO A 97 6.98 -14.07 -10.38
N ILE A 98 8.14 -14.47 -9.87
CA ILE A 98 8.26 -15.15 -8.57
C ILE A 98 7.77 -14.28 -7.40
N TYR A 99 7.92 -12.96 -7.47
CA TYR A 99 7.49 -12.03 -6.42
C TYR A 99 5.97 -11.96 -6.28
N GLN A 100 5.21 -12.33 -7.32
CA GLN A 100 3.74 -12.39 -7.27
C GLN A 100 3.22 -13.49 -6.35
N GLN A 101 4.06 -14.47 -6.01
CA GLN A 101 3.74 -15.57 -5.11
C GLN A 101 4.33 -15.39 -3.71
N GLN A 102 5.01 -14.28 -3.45
CA GLN A 102 5.68 -14.02 -2.18
C GLN A 102 4.93 -13.02 -1.33
N HIS A 103 5.12 -13.14 -0.02
CA HIS A 103 4.71 -12.15 0.96
C HIS A 103 5.81 -11.09 1.10
N GLN A 104 5.45 -9.83 0.93
CA GLN A 104 6.37 -8.70 1.12
C GLN A 104 6.66 -8.57 2.62
N GLN A 105 7.92 -8.40 3.00
CA GLN A 105 8.28 -8.33 4.43
C GLN A 105 8.39 -6.89 4.94
N ALA A 106 9.15 -6.05 4.23
CA ALA A 106 9.40 -4.69 4.66
C ALA A 106 9.71 -3.78 3.47
N LEU A 107 9.50 -2.49 3.69
CA LEU A 107 9.93 -1.40 2.82
C LEU A 107 10.53 -0.31 3.73
N VAL A 108 11.64 0.26 3.34
CA VAL A 108 12.30 1.39 4.02
C VAL A 108 12.59 2.46 2.99
N ILE A 109 12.37 3.71 3.39
CA ILE A 109 12.74 4.89 2.62
C ILE A 109 13.89 5.56 3.38
N SER A 110 14.98 5.84 2.69
CA SER A 110 16.15 6.51 3.22
C SER A 110 16.70 7.46 2.17
N GLU A 111 17.04 8.67 2.59
CA GLU A 111 17.91 9.56 1.82
C GLU A 111 19.37 9.08 1.95
N LEU A 112 20.16 9.28 0.89
CA LEU A 112 21.59 8.98 0.86
C LEU A 112 22.44 10.15 1.37
#